data_AF-A0A946KX24-F1
#
_entry.id   AF-A0A946KX24-F1
#
_cell.length_a   1.000
_cell.length_b   1.000
_cell.length_c   1.000
_cell.angle_alpha   90.00
_cell.angle_beta   90.00
_cell.angle_gamma   90.00
#
_symmetry.space_group_name_H-M   'P 1'
#
loop_
_entity.id
_entity.type
_entity.pdbx_description
1 polymer ?
#
loop_
_entity_poly.entity_id
_entity_poly.type
_entity_poly.pdbx_seq_one_letter_code
_entity_poly.pdbx_strand_id
1 'polypeptide(L)'
;HNLPGIYESKSSKIKLSGGAHLILEGDPLGIGKNGVLLPQTEDNRVMFVLPWTGNTIVGTTDTEEFSGSLDRPYANSEDKAYLIRHIKKYFNIEEVKYISSWTGLRALIDSSGTNSKNISRGHFYKDIDENFIQISGGKLTGFRVIAKESLEQLFSQNFELNKQEFVDSILNLESQYKYKDLQLCLNHYCVVKPTDYLLRRTRISWFNQNGGKSFLDKVMVNFDSTLYFEETIEELQDEGLL
;
A
#
# COMPACT_ATOMS: atom_id res chain seq x y z
N HIS A 1 -8.60 10.19 -14.44
CA HIS A 1 -8.19 9.37 -15.61
C HIS A 1 -8.59 10.05 -16.89
N ASN A 2 -7.79 9.80 -17.93
CA ASN A 2 -8.20 9.76 -19.34
C ASN A 2 -7.66 8.44 -19.92
N LEU A 3 -8.48 7.38 -20.03
CA LEU A 3 -8.09 6.22 -20.88
C LEU A 3 -7.78 6.77 -22.29
N PRO A 4 -6.76 6.28 -23.00
CA PRO A 4 -6.36 6.89 -24.26
C PRO A 4 -7.43 6.76 -25.35
N GLY A 5 -7.48 7.74 -26.24
CA GLY A 5 -8.32 7.72 -27.45
C GLY A 5 -9.81 7.71 -27.14
N ILE A 6 -10.57 6.85 -27.82
CA ILE A 6 -12.03 6.82 -27.73
C ILE A 6 -12.56 6.44 -26.34
N TYR A 7 -11.74 5.78 -25.53
CA TYR A 7 -12.13 5.29 -24.21
C TYR A 7 -12.16 6.38 -23.15
N GLU A 8 -11.53 7.54 -23.40
CA GLU A 8 -11.56 8.68 -22.51
C GLU A 8 -13.01 9.08 -22.19
N SER A 9 -13.80 9.26 -23.26
CA SER A 9 -15.22 9.64 -23.18
C SER A 9 -16.13 8.52 -22.65
N LYS A 10 -15.69 7.26 -22.74
CA LYS A 10 -16.46 6.09 -22.30
C LYS A 10 -16.22 5.72 -20.84
N SER A 11 -15.06 6.03 -20.27
CA SER A 11 -14.71 5.68 -18.88
C SER A 11 -15.39 6.58 -17.85
N SER A 12 -15.42 6.12 -16.59
CA SER A 12 -15.77 6.97 -15.45
C SER A 12 -14.52 7.59 -14.86
N LYS A 13 -14.62 8.85 -14.44
CA LYS A 13 -13.53 9.54 -13.74
C LYS A 13 -13.32 8.95 -12.34
N ILE A 14 -12.08 9.03 -11.88
CA ILE A 14 -11.70 8.72 -10.50
C ILE A 14 -11.09 9.95 -9.86
N LYS A 15 -11.31 10.11 -8.57
CA LYS A 15 -10.59 11.05 -7.70
C LYS A 15 -9.56 10.27 -6.89
N LEU A 16 -8.37 10.82 -6.73
CA LEU A 16 -7.31 10.23 -5.91
C LEU A 16 -7.22 10.94 -4.57
N SER A 17 -6.84 10.19 -3.54
CA SER A 17 -6.45 10.73 -2.23
C SER A 17 -5.25 9.97 -1.68
N GLY A 18 -4.35 10.68 -1.01
CA GLY A 18 -3.20 10.12 -0.32
C GLY A 18 -3.55 9.61 1.08
N GLY A 19 -2.93 8.51 1.47
CA GLY A 19 -3.03 7.95 2.81
C GLY A 19 -1.68 7.53 3.34
N ALA A 20 -1.06 8.39 4.15
CA ALA A 20 0.22 8.13 4.75
C ALA A 20 0.11 7.28 6.02
N HIS A 21 1.18 6.53 6.31
CA HIS A 21 1.40 5.82 7.56
C HIS A 21 2.85 6.04 8.03
N LEU A 22 3.05 5.90 9.33
CA LEU A 22 4.35 6.01 10.00
C LEU A 22 4.68 4.69 10.71
N ILE A 23 5.94 4.25 10.63
CA ILE A 23 6.42 3.06 11.33
C ILE A 23 7.32 3.51 12.47
N LEU A 24 6.87 3.28 13.70
CA LEU A 24 7.66 3.51 14.91
C LEU A 24 8.49 2.28 15.23
N GLU A 25 9.71 2.52 15.71
CA GLU A 25 10.61 1.45 16.15
C GLU A 25 10.10 0.82 17.44
N GLY A 26 9.87 -0.50 17.43
CA GLY A 26 9.39 -1.21 18.61
C GLY A 26 7.93 -0.91 18.96
N ASP A 27 7.66 -0.83 20.26
CA ASP A 27 6.38 -0.42 20.84
C ASP A 27 6.56 0.75 21.80
N PRO A 28 6.84 1.96 21.29
CA PRO A 28 7.06 3.12 22.14
C PRO A 28 5.79 3.62 22.82
N LEU A 29 4.62 3.11 22.39
CA LEU A 29 3.29 3.51 22.88
C LEU A 29 2.72 2.50 23.90
N GLY A 30 3.40 1.37 24.11
CA GLY A 30 3.00 0.34 25.07
C GLY A 30 1.68 -0.36 24.72
N ILE A 31 1.35 -0.50 23.43
CA ILE A 31 0.09 -1.13 23.00
C ILE A 31 0.13 -2.67 23.07
N GLY A 32 1.32 -3.25 23.18
CA GLY A 32 1.55 -4.69 23.21
C GLY A 32 1.06 -5.38 21.93
N LYS A 33 0.12 -6.31 22.08
CA LYS A 33 -0.50 -7.04 20.95
C LYS A 33 -1.83 -6.46 20.50
N ASN A 34 -2.27 -5.35 21.10
CA ASN A 34 -3.58 -4.78 20.85
C ASN A 34 -3.50 -3.73 19.74
N GLY A 35 -4.51 -3.73 18.85
CA GLY A 35 -4.77 -2.59 17.98
C GLY A 35 -5.53 -1.52 18.76
N VAL A 36 -5.07 -0.27 18.66
CA VAL A 36 -5.71 0.88 19.31
C VAL A 36 -6.37 1.75 18.25
N LEU A 37 -7.63 2.10 18.47
CA LEU A 37 -8.37 3.07 17.68
C LEU A 37 -8.38 4.41 18.42
N LEU A 38 -7.85 5.44 17.78
CA LEU A 38 -7.95 6.82 18.21
C LEU A 38 -9.23 7.41 17.62
N PRO A 39 -10.22 7.73 18.46
CA PRO A 39 -11.60 7.92 18.02
C PRO A 39 -11.82 9.22 17.25
N GLN A 40 -10.93 10.20 17.41
CA GLN A 40 -11.10 11.50 16.78
C GLN A 40 -9.77 12.17 16.47
N THR A 41 -9.59 12.52 15.21
CA THR A 41 -8.58 13.46 14.73
C THR A 41 -9.20 14.86 14.59
N GLU A 42 -8.37 15.87 14.33
CA GLU A 42 -8.84 17.26 14.17
C GLU A 42 -9.80 17.48 12.99
N ASP A 43 -9.85 16.55 12.04
CA ASP A 43 -10.80 16.49 10.92
C ASP A 43 -11.90 15.42 11.09
N ASN A 44 -12.15 14.98 12.34
CA ASN A 44 -13.21 14.04 12.73
C ASN A 44 -13.11 12.64 12.09
N ARG A 45 -11.89 12.19 11.76
CA ARG A 45 -11.62 10.82 11.34
C ARG A 45 -11.13 9.97 12.51
N VAL A 46 -11.07 8.66 12.28
CA VAL A 46 -10.41 7.72 13.18
C VAL A 46 -8.97 7.47 12.72
N MET A 47 -8.08 7.22 13.66
CA MET A 47 -6.71 6.80 13.39
C MET A 47 -6.43 5.48 14.10
N PHE A 48 -5.66 4.60 13.50
CA PHE A 48 -5.24 3.32 14.08
C PHE A 48 -3.78 3.36 14.48
N VAL A 49 -3.50 2.66 15.57
CA VAL A 49 -2.15 2.34 16.05
C VAL A 49 -2.09 0.83 16.21
N LEU A 50 -1.27 0.15 15.40
CA LEU A 50 -1.28 -1.30 15.26
C LEU A 50 0.13 -1.89 15.47
N PRO A 51 0.28 -2.98 16.24
CA PRO A 51 1.53 -3.71 16.29
C PRO A 51 1.75 -4.48 14.99
N TRP A 52 2.96 -4.41 14.43
CA TRP A 52 3.32 -5.11 13.21
C TRP A 52 4.77 -5.59 13.24
N THR A 53 4.94 -6.92 13.34
CA THR A 53 6.25 -7.60 13.28
C THR A 53 7.33 -6.99 14.17
N GLY A 54 6.96 -6.65 15.42
CA GLY A 54 7.87 -6.05 16.40
C GLY A 54 7.98 -4.52 16.35
N ASN A 55 7.33 -3.86 15.38
CA ASN A 55 7.23 -2.41 15.27
C ASN A 55 5.78 -1.94 15.49
N THR A 56 5.55 -0.63 15.45
CA THR A 56 4.21 -0.04 15.58
C THR A 56 3.87 0.81 14.37
N ILE A 57 2.77 0.51 13.69
CA ILE A 57 2.23 1.33 12.60
C ILE A 57 1.28 2.36 13.17
N VAL A 58 1.37 3.59 12.69
CA VAL A 58 0.35 4.62 12.93
C VAL A 58 -0.18 5.15 11.61
N GLY A 59 -1.51 5.23 11.49
CA GLY A 59 -2.14 5.81 10.31
C GLY A 59 -3.65 5.89 10.38
N THR A 60 -4.31 6.64 9.51
CA THR A 60 -3.74 7.19 8.26
C THR A 60 -4.14 8.64 8.02
N THR A 61 -3.39 9.34 7.18
CA THR A 61 -3.81 10.64 6.63
C THR A 61 -4.85 10.46 5.51
N ASP A 62 -5.48 11.56 5.13
CA ASP A 62 -6.39 11.63 3.99
C ASP A 62 -6.19 12.97 3.30
N THR A 63 -5.32 13.00 2.30
CA THR A 63 -4.90 14.22 1.60
C THR A 63 -5.43 14.22 0.18
N GLU A 64 -6.08 15.30 -0.25
CA GLU A 64 -6.49 15.42 -1.66
C GLU A 64 -5.29 15.64 -2.58
N GLU A 65 -4.34 16.47 -2.13
CA GLU A 65 -3.06 16.69 -2.76
C GLU A 65 -2.00 15.83 -2.06
N PHE A 66 -1.63 14.71 -2.68
CA PHE A 66 -0.56 13.85 -2.21
C PHE A 66 0.78 14.27 -2.79
N SER A 67 1.88 13.93 -2.12
CA SER A 67 3.24 14.20 -2.61
C SER A 67 3.77 13.03 -3.45
N GLY A 68 4.57 13.34 -4.47
CA GLY A 68 5.15 12.37 -5.39
C GLY A 68 4.33 12.15 -6.67
N SER A 69 4.52 11.01 -7.32
CA SER A 69 3.81 10.64 -8.54
C SER A 69 2.75 9.56 -8.27
N LEU A 70 1.98 9.17 -9.29
CA LEU A 70 1.05 8.06 -9.19
C LEU A 70 1.75 6.73 -8.85
N ASP A 71 2.98 6.57 -9.36
CA ASP A 71 3.77 5.35 -9.20
C ASP A 71 4.68 5.37 -7.96
N ARG A 72 4.97 6.57 -7.45
CA ARG A 72 5.89 6.84 -6.33
C ARG A 72 5.35 7.92 -5.39
N PRO A 73 4.24 7.68 -4.67
CA PRO A 73 3.75 8.59 -3.66
C PRO A 73 4.55 8.46 -2.36
N TYR A 74 4.80 9.56 -1.65
CA TYR A 74 5.50 9.53 -0.37
C TYR A 74 4.82 10.39 0.70
N ALA A 75 5.15 10.13 1.97
CA ALA A 75 4.64 10.90 3.09
C ALA A 75 5.54 12.12 3.32
N ASN A 76 4.98 13.32 3.16
CA ASN A 76 5.73 14.55 3.35
C ASN A 76 5.85 14.91 4.85
N SER A 77 6.50 16.03 5.16
CA SER A 77 6.67 16.50 6.54
C SER A 77 5.36 16.82 7.25
N GLU A 78 4.34 17.27 6.52
CA GLU A 78 3.02 17.59 7.07
C GLU A 78 2.24 16.33 7.43
N ASP A 79 2.26 15.30 6.58
CA ASP A 79 1.71 13.98 6.86
C ASP A 79 2.33 13.40 8.15
N LYS A 80 3.66 13.43 8.24
CA LYS A 80 4.41 12.92 9.39
C LYS A 80 4.08 13.71 10.66
N ALA A 81 4.04 15.04 10.59
CA ALA A 81 3.68 15.89 11.71
C ALA A 81 2.23 15.70 12.14
N TYR A 82 1.30 15.47 11.21
CA TYR A 82 -0.09 15.15 11.47
C TYR A 82 -0.20 13.86 12.29
N LEU A 83 0.44 12.78 11.86
CA LEU A 83 0.41 11.50 12.56
C LEU A 83 1.01 11.62 13.97
N ILE A 84 2.19 12.25 14.10
CA ILE A 84 2.88 12.42 15.39
C ILE A 84 2.05 13.27 16.36
N ARG A 85 1.48 14.38 15.90
CA ARG A 85 0.63 15.25 16.73
C ARG A 85 -0.57 14.47 17.28
N HIS A 86 -1.21 13.64 16.46
CA HIS A 86 -2.36 12.87 16.90
C HIS A 86 -1.97 11.75 17.87
N ILE A 87 -0.81 11.10 17.70
CA ILE A 87 -0.29 10.17 18.71
C ILE A 87 -0.12 10.88 20.06
N LYS A 88 0.55 12.04 20.09
CA LYS A 88 0.83 12.78 21.34
C LYS A 88 -0.42 13.30 22.06
N LYS A 89 -1.56 13.42 21.37
CA LYS A 89 -2.84 13.75 22.01
C LYS A 89 -3.37 12.62 22.91
N TYR A 90 -3.05 11.37 22.59
CA TYR A 90 -3.61 10.18 23.26
C TYR A 90 -2.59 9.41 24.09
N PHE A 91 -1.29 9.58 23.82
CA PHE A 91 -0.20 8.91 24.53
C PHE A 91 0.74 9.92 25.17
N ASN A 92 1.15 9.63 26.42
CA ASN A 92 2.11 10.45 27.15
C ASN A 92 3.55 10.15 26.69
N ILE A 93 3.94 10.72 25.54
CA ILE A 93 5.26 10.52 24.92
C ILE A 93 5.86 11.86 24.48
N GLU A 94 7.10 12.12 24.89
CA GLU A 94 7.80 13.38 24.57
C GLU A 94 8.36 13.36 23.14
N GLU A 95 9.11 12.31 22.78
CA GLU A 95 9.75 12.15 21.48
C GLU A 95 9.20 10.92 20.76
N VAL A 96 8.76 11.10 19.51
CA VAL A 96 8.29 10.00 18.66
C VAL A 96 9.33 9.78 17.58
N LYS A 97 10.11 8.70 17.71
CA LYS A 97 11.05 8.24 16.68
C LYS A 97 10.36 7.26 15.75
N TYR A 98 10.63 7.41 14.45
CA TYR A 98 10.11 6.52 13.42
C TYR A 98 11.25 5.99 12.56
N ILE A 99 11.05 4.80 11.99
CA ILE A 99 11.98 4.13 11.08
C ILE A 99 11.73 4.61 9.66
N SER A 100 10.46 4.63 9.26
CA SER A 100 10.06 4.95 7.90
C SER A 100 8.59 5.36 7.84
N SER A 101 8.15 5.69 6.63
CA SER A 101 6.76 6.02 6.31
C SER A 101 6.44 5.52 4.92
N TRP A 102 5.16 5.35 4.60
CA TRP A 102 4.71 5.12 3.23
C TRP A 102 3.40 5.86 2.98
N THR A 103 3.11 6.12 1.70
CA THR A 103 1.82 6.65 1.26
C THR A 103 1.21 5.69 0.26
N GLY A 104 -0.09 5.40 0.41
CA GLY A 104 -0.88 4.75 -0.61
C GLY A 104 -1.86 5.73 -1.24
N LEU A 105 -2.16 5.55 -2.53
CA LEU A 105 -3.22 6.30 -3.20
C LEU A 105 -4.52 5.50 -3.22
N ARG A 106 -5.62 6.13 -2.85
CA ARG A 106 -6.97 5.55 -2.93
C ARG A 106 -7.62 6.01 -4.23
N ALA A 107 -8.01 5.06 -5.07
CA ALA A 107 -8.82 5.33 -6.27
C ALA A 107 -10.30 5.44 -5.89
N LEU A 108 -10.78 6.65 -5.64
CA LEU A 108 -12.17 6.94 -5.32
C LEU A 108 -12.98 7.22 -6.58
N ILE A 109 -14.26 6.88 -6.56
CA ILE A 109 -15.15 7.16 -7.69
C ILE A 109 -15.49 8.65 -7.69
N ASP A 110 -15.33 9.30 -8.85
CA ASP A 110 -15.90 10.63 -9.05
C ASP A 110 -17.41 10.47 -9.31
N SER A 111 -18.22 10.89 -8.33
CA SER A 111 -19.68 10.77 -8.40
C SER A 111 -20.32 11.80 -9.34
N SER A 112 -19.54 12.74 -9.90
CA SER A 112 -20.04 13.68 -10.88
C SER A 112 -20.36 12.97 -12.21
N GLY A 113 -21.64 12.71 -12.45
CA GLY A 113 -22.14 12.14 -13.71
C GLY A 113 -22.17 10.62 -13.81
N THR A 114 -21.98 9.88 -12.71
CA THR A 114 -22.13 8.41 -12.69
C THR A 114 -23.57 8.00 -12.30
N ASN A 115 -24.20 7.14 -13.11
CA ASN A 115 -25.50 6.55 -12.77
C ASN A 115 -25.36 5.69 -11.51
N SER A 116 -26.08 6.07 -10.44
CA SER A 116 -26.00 5.43 -9.10
C SER A 116 -26.27 3.93 -9.08
N LYS A 117 -26.93 3.39 -10.12
CA LYS A 117 -27.22 1.95 -10.26
C LYS A 117 -25.97 1.06 -10.29
N ASN A 118 -24.81 1.60 -10.66
CA ASN A 118 -23.58 0.83 -10.84
C ASN A 118 -22.61 0.92 -9.63
N ILE A 119 -23.00 1.61 -8.55
CA ILE A 119 -22.19 1.72 -7.34
C ILE A 119 -22.67 0.64 -6.36
N SER A 120 -21.89 -0.42 -6.20
CA SER A 120 -22.16 -1.50 -5.25
C SER A 120 -21.01 -1.59 -4.25
N ARG A 121 -21.30 -1.55 -2.94
CA ARG A 121 -20.34 -1.88 -1.86
C ARG A 121 -19.00 -1.10 -1.86
N GLY A 122 -18.96 0.09 -2.48
CA GLY A 122 -17.77 0.95 -2.51
C GLY A 122 -16.83 0.72 -3.70
N HIS A 123 -17.17 -0.18 -4.62
CA HIS A 123 -16.58 -0.29 -5.96
C HIS A 123 -17.64 -0.02 -7.04
N PHE A 124 -17.16 0.23 -8.25
CA PHE A 124 -17.99 0.49 -9.42
C PHE A 124 -17.42 -0.25 -10.63
N TYR A 125 -18.33 -0.72 -11.48
CA TYR A 125 -18.02 -1.34 -12.76
C TYR A 125 -18.69 -0.57 -13.90
N LYS A 126 -18.03 -0.55 -15.06
CA LYS A 126 -18.57 0.01 -16.31
C LYS A 126 -18.12 -0.79 -17.50
N ASP A 127 -19.07 -1.20 -18.32
CA ASP A 127 -18.76 -1.71 -19.65
C ASP A 127 -18.25 -0.55 -20.50
N ILE A 128 -17.00 -0.68 -20.94
CA ILE A 128 -16.36 0.26 -21.85
C ILE A 128 -16.55 -0.22 -23.29
N ASP A 129 -16.44 -1.53 -23.51
CA ASP A 129 -16.66 -2.20 -24.80
C ASP A 129 -16.96 -3.71 -24.60
N GLU A 130 -17.23 -4.44 -25.69
CA GLU A 130 -17.70 -5.84 -25.70
C GLU A 130 -16.88 -6.81 -24.85
N ASN A 131 -15.58 -6.55 -24.65
CA ASN A 131 -14.71 -7.33 -23.77
C ASN A 131 -13.80 -6.44 -22.93
N PHE A 132 -14.26 -5.22 -22.63
CA PHE A 132 -13.50 -4.26 -21.86
C PHE A 132 -14.37 -3.66 -20.78
N ILE A 133 -14.05 -3.99 -19.53
CA ILE A 133 -14.70 -3.42 -18.36
C ILE A 133 -13.71 -2.55 -17.57
N GLN A 134 -14.22 -1.47 -17.01
CA GLN A 134 -13.51 -0.67 -16.01
C GLN A 134 -13.98 -1.11 -14.63
N ILE A 135 -13.02 -1.36 -13.73
CA ILE A 135 -13.25 -1.54 -12.30
C ILE A 135 -12.58 -0.37 -11.59
N SER A 136 -13.29 0.28 -10.66
CA SER A 136 -12.74 1.40 -9.90
C SER A 136 -13.28 1.41 -8.47
N GLY A 137 -12.48 1.90 -7.53
CA GLY A 137 -12.80 1.80 -6.11
C GLY A 137 -12.63 0.39 -5.55
N GLY A 138 -13.37 0.12 -4.48
CA GLY A 138 -13.29 -1.12 -3.73
C GLY A 138 -12.30 -1.06 -2.57
N LYS A 139 -12.37 -2.11 -1.75
CA LYS A 139 -11.47 -2.31 -0.61
C LYS A 139 -10.81 -3.67 -0.77
N LEU A 140 -9.59 -3.80 -0.26
CA LEU A 140 -8.87 -5.06 -0.26
C LEU A 140 -9.70 -6.18 0.38
N THR A 141 -10.48 -5.92 1.43
CA THR A 141 -11.35 -6.93 2.06
C THR A 141 -12.42 -7.52 1.14
N GLY A 142 -12.82 -6.78 0.08
CA GLY A 142 -13.83 -7.20 -0.89
C GLY A 142 -13.26 -7.77 -2.18
N PHE A 143 -11.93 -7.84 -2.35
CA PHE A 143 -11.29 -8.07 -3.66
C PHE A 143 -11.82 -9.32 -4.38
N ARG A 144 -12.07 -10.42 -3.65
CA ARG A 144 -12.54 -11.68 -4.22
C ARG A 144 -13.98 -11.59 -4.75
N VAL A 145 -14.82 -10.83 -4.06
CA VAL A 145 -16.20 -10.56 -4.50
C VAL A 145 -16.18 -9.64 -5.72
N ILE A 146 -15.34 -8.60 -5.70
CA ILE A 146 -15.16 -7.68 -6.83
C ILE A 146 -14.70 -8.46 -8.07
N ALA A 147 -13.71 -9.34 -7.93
CA ALA A 147 -13.21 -10.16 -9.04
C ALA A 147 -14.30 -11.07 -9.61
N LYS A 148 -15.08 -11.73 -8.75
CA LYS A 148 -16.22 -12.55 -9.15
C LYS A 148 -17.24 -11.74 -9.96
N GLU A 149 -17.72 -10.62 -9.41
CA GLU A 149 -18.68 -9.74 -10.09
C GLU A 149 -18.13 -9.23 -11.44
N SER A 150 -16.82 -8.96 -11.52
CA SER A 150 -16.15 -8.54 -12.75
C SER A 150 -16.13 -9.64 -13.82
N LEU A 151 -15.88 -10.89 -13.43
CA LEU A 151 -15.92 -12.03 -14.35
C LEU A 151 -17.36 -12.32 -14.81
N GLU A 152 -18.33 -12.21 -13.90
CA GLU A 152 -19.75 -12.38 -14.23
C GLU A 152 -20.20 -11.36 -15.29
N GLN A 153 -19.75 -10.12 -15.15
CA GLN A 153 -20.01 -9.06 -16.13
C GLN A 153 -19.34 -9.34 -17.47
N LEU A 154 -18.04 -9.65 -17.47
CA LEU A 154 -17.26 -9.85 -18.70
C LEU A 154 -17.76 -11.05 -19.53
N PHE A 155 -18.14 -12.14 -18.87
CA PHE A 155 -18.50 -13.39 -19.54
C PHE A 155 -20.00 -13.65 -19.62
N SER A 156 -20.83 -12.81 -18.96
CA SER A 156 -22.27 -13.03 -18.83
C SER A 156 -22.60 -14.44 -18.30
N GLN A 157 -21.81 -14.92 -17.35
CA GLN A 157 -21.91 -16.25 -16.74
C GLN A 157 -21.87 -16.13 -15.22
N ASN A 158 -22.52 -17.05 -14.51
CA ASN A 158 -22.43 -17.08 -13.06
C ASN A 158 -21.14 -17.80 -12.63
N PHE A 159 -20.46 -17.24 -11.64
CA PHE A 159 -19.30 -17.86 -11.01
C PHE A 159 -19.63 -18.21 -9.56
N GLU A 160 -19.08 -19.30 -9.03
CA GLU A 160 -19.24 -19.66 -7.63
C GLU A 160 -17.94 -19.46 -6.87
N LEU A 161 -18.05 -18.76 -5.75
CA LEU A 161 -16.94 -18.49 -4.87
C LEU A 161 -16.76 -19.66 -3.89
N ASN A 162 -15.94 -20.63 -4.28
CA ASN A 162 -15.59 -21.74 -3.40
C ASN A 162 -14.90 -21.23 -2.12
N LYS A 163 -15.28 -21.80 -0.98
CA LYS A 163 -14.60 -21.56 0.29
C LYS A 163 -13.16 -22.03 0.14
N GLN A 164 -12.22 -21.12 0.36
CA GLN A 164 -10.80 -21.47 0.37
C GLN A 164 -10.47 -22.05 1.74
N GLU A 165 -9.63 -23.08 1.75
CA GLU A 165 -9.00 -23.54 2.98
C GLU A 165 -7.91 -22.55 3.38
N PHE A 166 -7.73 -22.39 4.69
CA PHE A 166 -6.60 -21.62 5.19
C PHE A 166 -5.31 -22.37 4.85
N VAL A 167 -4.38 -21.66 4.22
CA VAL A 167 -3.06 -22.22 3.89
C VAL A 167 -2.05 -21.57 4.82
N ASP A 168 -1.38 -22.39 5.64
CA ASP A 168 -0.40 -21.94 6.64
C ASP A 168 0.93 -21.48 6.00
N SER A 169 1.15 -21.82 4.72
CA SER A 169 2.32 -21.41 3.95
C SER A 169 2.22 -19.95 3.47
N ILE A 170 1.84 -19.03 4.35
CA ILE A 170 2.08 -17.61 4.09
C ILE A 170 3.59 -17.42 4.15
N LEU A 171 4.16 -16.90 3.07
CA LEU A 171 5.58 -16.59 3.00
C LEU A 171 5.92 -15.53 4.07
N ASN A 172 6.38 -15.98 5.24
CA ASN A 172 6.73 -15.10 6.35
C ASN A 172 8.22 -14.74 6.27
N LEU A 173 8.58 -13.91 5.30
CA LEU A 173 9.95 -13.41 5.19
C LEU A 173 10.21 -12.37 6.27
N GLU A 174 11.39 -12.40 6.87
CA GLU A 174 11.79 -11.46 7.90
C GLU A 174 12.23 -10.10 7.31
N SER A 175 12.38 -9.10 8.17
CA SER A 175 12.96 -7.80 7.81
C SER A 175 14.49 -7.79 7.89
N GLN A 176 15.12 -8.94 7.67
CA GLN A 176 16.57 -9.13 7.69
C GLN A 176 16.98 -9.88 6.42
N TYR A 177 18.17 -9.58 5.90
CA TYR A 177 18.67 -10.29 4.73
C TYR A 177 19.02 -11.74 5.04
N LYS A 178 18.42 -12.66 4.29
CA LYS A 178 18.81 -14.07 4.23
C LYS A 178 18.96 -14.48 2.77
N TYR A 179 20.11 -15.04 2.42
CA TYR A 179 20.39 -15.48 1.05
C TYR A 179 19.36 -16.50 0.54
N LYS A 180 18.93 -17.43 1.41
CA LYS A 180 17.91 -18.44 1.07
C LYS A 180 16.56 -17.81 0.71
N ASP A 181 16.16 -16.76 1.41
CA ASP A 181 14.89 -16.06 1.17
C ASP A 181 14.93 -15.33 -0.17
N LEU A 182 16.05 -14.70 -0.50
CA LEU A 182 16.25 -14.07 -1.81
C LEU A 182 16.20 -15.09 -2.94
N GLN A 183 16.90 -16.22 -2.83
CA GLN A 183 16.86 -17.29 -3.84
C GLN A 183 15.45 -17.86 -4.02
N LEU A 184 14.72 -18.07 -2.93
CA LEU A 184 13.31 -18.48 -2.99
C LEU A 184 12.47 -17.44 -3.75
N CYS A 185 12.69 -16.15 -3.51
CA CYS A 185 11.94 -15.08 -4.15
C CYS A 185 12.26 -14.93 -5.65
N LEU A 186 13.53 -15.05 -6.03
CA LEU A 186 13.97 -15.04 -7.43
C LEU A 186 13.33 -16.19 -8.21
N ASN A 187 13.31 -17.39 -7.63
CA ASN A 187 12.82 -18.59 -8.32
C ASN A 187 11.29 -18.71 -8.35
N HIS A 188 10.58 -18.18 -7.35
CA HIS A 188 9.16 -18.50 -7.15
C HIS A 188 8.23 -17.29 -6.95
N TYR A 189 8.77 -16.09 -6.74
CA TYR A 189 7.95 -14.92 -6.38
C TYR A 189 8.16 -13.73 -7.32
N CYS A 190 8.65 -13.96 -8.54
CA CYS A 190 8.79 -12.93 -9.58
C CYS A 190 9.52 -11.68 -9.10
N VAL A 191 10.62 -11.86 -8.35
CA VAL A 191 11.54 -10.75 -8.06
C VAL A 191 12.38 -10.51 -9.31
N VAL A 192 12.25 -9.33 -9.89
CA VAL A 192 13.00 -8.93 -11.10
C VAL A 192 13.91 -7.73 -10.81
N LYS A 193 13.54 -6.89 -9.85
CA LYS A 193 14.38 -5.80 -9.34
C LYS A 193 14.68 -5.97 -7.84
N PRO A 194 15.77 -5.39 -7.33
CA PRO A 194 16.08 -5.40 -5.90
C PRO A 194 14.94 -4.86 -5.03
N THR A 195 14.24 -3.81 -5.47
CA THR A 195 13.11 -3.21 -4.73
C THR A 195 11.90 -4.13 -4.61
N ASP A 196 11.69 -5.09 -5.52
CA ASP A 196 10.66 -6.12 -5.37
C ASP A 196 10.91 -6.97 -4.13
N TYR A 197 12.17 -7.36 -3.92
CA TYR A 197 12.56 -8.12 -2.76
C TYR A 197 12.50 -7.27 -1.49
N LEU A 198 13.10 -6.07 -1.53
CA LEU A 198 13.29 -5.20 -0.37
C LEU A 198 11.97 -4.62 0.19
N LEU A 199 11.03 -4.23 -0.69
CA LEU A 199 9.78 -3.56 -0.33
C LEU A 199 8.57 -4.48 -0.33
N ARG A 200 8.47 -5.40 -1.31
CA ARG A 200 7.22 -6.11 -1.62
C ARG A 200 7.19 -7.58 -1.18
N ARG A 201 8.33 -8.28 -1.20
CA ARG A 201 8.42 -9.67 -0.70
C ARG A 201 8.85 -9.71 0.74
N THR A 202 9.85 -8.92 1.09
CA THR A 202 10.29 -8.70 2.47
C THR A 202 9.76 -7.36 2.98
N ARG A 203 10.15 -7.01 4.20
CA ARG A 203 9.88 -5.70 4.80
C ARG A 203 11.19 -5.04 5.25
N ILE A 204 12.29 -5.34 4.55
CA ILE A 204 13.63 -4.86 4.89
C ILE A 204 13.65 -3.33 4.84
N SER A 205 13.20 -2.73 3.73
CA SER A 205 13.29 -1.27 3.59
C SER A 205 12.29 -0.52 4.46
N TRP A 206 11.16 -1.14 4.82
CA TRP A 206 10.19 -0.52 5.71
C TRP A 206 10.67 -0.53 7.18
N PHE A 207 11.32 -1.60 7.65
CA PHE A 207 11.59 -1.80 9.09
C PHE A 207 13.06 -1.68 9.48
N ASN A 208 13.91 -1.17 8.60
CA ASN A 208 15.28 -0.84 8.94
C ASN A 208 15.56 0.63 8.60
N GLN A 209 16.37 1.26 9.44
CA GLN A 209 16.82 2.64 9.24
C GLN A 209 17.47 2.80 7.86
N ASN A 210 17.30 3.97 7.24
CA ASN A 210 17.80 4.30 5.91
C ASN A 210 17.46 3.22 4.88
N GLY A 211 16.19 2.81 4.81
CA GLY A 211 15.69 1.87 3.79
C GLY A 211 16.37 0.50 3.79
N GLY A 212 17.05 0.11 4.88
CA GLY A 212 17.84 -1.12 4.93
C GLY A 212 19.11 -1.08 4.05
N LYS A 213 19.69 0.11 3.82
CA LYS A 213 20.90 0.31 3.00
C LYS A 213 22.07 -0.61 3.36
N SER A 214 22.20 -1.00 4.64
CA SER A 214 23.20 -1.97 5.11
C SER A 214 23.08 -3.36 4.48
N PHE A 215 21.92 -3.71 3.92
CA PHE A 215 21.67 -4.96 3.23
C PHE A 215 21.76 -4.84 1.72
N LEU A 216 21.83 -3.63 1.18
CA LEU A 216 21.71 -3.38 -0.26
C LEU A 216 22.79 -4.12 -1.03
N ASP A 217 24.07 -3.95 -0.67
CA ASP A 217 25.19 -4.64 -1.34
C ASP A 217 24.99 -6.16 -1.39
N LYS A 218 24.44 -6.76 -0.32
CA LYS A 218 24.20 -8.22 -0.27
C LYS A 218 23.09 -8.65 -1.21
N VAL A 219 22.04 -7.83 -1.36
CA VAL A 219 20.95 -8.09 -2.30
C VAL A 219 21.47 -7.91 -3.73
N MET A 220 22.13 -6.77 -3.99
CA MET A 220 22.59 -6.33 -5.30
C MET A 220 23.56 -7.29 -5.99
N VAL A 221 24.42 -8.00 -5.25
CA VAL A 221 25.33 -9.02 -5.82
C VAL A 221 24.59 -10.13 -6.61
N ASN A 222 23.29 -10.29 -6.40
CA ASN A 222 22.47 -11.28 -7.09
C ASN A 222 21.75 -10.72 -8.33
N PHE A 223 21.98 -9.45 -8.68
CA PHE A 223 21.40 -8.77 -9.82
C PHE A 223 22.54 -8.31 -10.74
N ASP A 224 22.52 -8.74 -12.00
CA ASP A 224 23.52 -8.38 -13.00
C ASP A 224 23.29 -6.95 -13.51
N SER A 225 23.85 -5.94 -12.82
CA SER A 225 24.37 -4.68 -13.41
C SER A 225 24.57 -3.59 -12.35
N THR A 226 25.49 -2.66 -12.62
CA THR A 226 25.58 -1.38 -11.92
C THR A 226 24.33 -0.51 -12.11
N LEU A 227 23.59 -0.70 -13.21
CA LEU A 227 22.34 0.03 -13.51
C LEU A 227 21.28 -0.21 -12.43
N TYR A 228 21.10 -1.44 -11.97
CA TYR A 228 20.12 -1.73 -10.92
C TYR A 228 20.44 -1.05 -9.59
N PHE A 229 21.71 -0.71 -9.32
CA PHE A 229 22.08 -0.06 -8.07
C PHE A 229 21.54 1.37 -8.03
N GLU A 230 21.80 2.15 -9.07
CA GLU A 230 21.37 3.54 -9.17
C GLU A 230 19.83 3.61 -9.18
N GLU A 231 19.17 2.79 -10.00
CA GLU A 231 17.70 2.71 -10.03
C GLU A 231 17.11 2.32 -8.66
N THR A 232 17.74 1.38 -7.94
CA THR A 232 17.25 0.96 -6.61
C THR A 232 17.37 2.08 -5.59
N ILE A 233 18.48 2.82 -5.60
CA ILE A 233 18.66 3.97 -4.72
C ILE A 233 17.63 5.06 -5.03
N GLU A 234 17.44 5.39 -6.31
CA GLU A 234 16.46 6.37 -6.75
C GLU A 234 15.05 5.96 -6.34
N GLU A 235 14.64 4.72 -6.59
CA GLU A 235 13.32 4.21 -6.19
C GLU A 235 13.12 4.29 -4.66
N LEU A 236 14.12 3.96 -3.85
CA LEU A 236 14.00 4.07 -2.39
C LEU A 236 13.97 5.52 -1.90
N GLN A 237 14.64 6.45 -2.59
CA GLN A 237 14.57 7.89 -2.30
C GLN A 237 13.19 8.45 -2.65
N ASP A 238 12.63 8.07 -3.80
CA ASP A 238 11.30 8.46 -4.25
C ASP A 238 10.18 7.98 -3.31
N GLU A 239 10.35 6.79 -2.72
CA GLU A 239 9.47 6.25 -1.69
C GLU A 239 9.69 6.92 -0.30
N GLY A 240 10.69 7.80 -0.18
CA GLY A 240 11.01 8.54 1.05
C GLY A 240 11.67 7.69 2.13
N LEU A 241 12.40 6.64 1.74
CA LEU A 241 13.04 5.66 2.63
C LEU A 241 14.54 5.89 2.83
N LEU A 242 15.18 6.69 1.97
CA LEU A 242 16.60 7.04 2.02
C LEU A 242 16.82 8.53 2.27
#